data_AF-A0A433R853-F1
#
_entry.id   AF-A0A433R853-F1
#
_cell.length_a   1.000
_cell.length_b   1.000
_cell.length_c   1.000
_cell.angle_alpha   90.00
_cell.angle_beta   90.00
_cell.angle_gamma   90.00
#
_symmetry.space_group_name_H-M   'P 1'
#
loop_
_entity.id
_entity.type
_entity.pdbx_description
1 polymer ?
#
loop_
_entity_poly.entity_id
_entity_poly.type
_entity_poly.pdbx_seq_one_letter_code
_entity_poly.pdbx_strand_id
1 'polypeptide(L)'
;MDTGTLCVITEMNNVRGIFMDVGDWVTSYSKGYFRIERIIKRYYDVSHSGGFLGSNHIGEEIEDPIVVLKKGFNTNLKASLGFDSCALSLCKRISGDAHNIIEKKFIEDKKFEKRFNDYIIPPIVSLHNIGFNANRELLNIENIRDQIINGMTFAEIQEKLNTDFNFEFPHNKTIQFKNYDFEINESRELIFREVSIF
;
A
#
# COMPACT_ATOMS: atom_id res chain seq x y z
N MET A 1 22.48 -37.68 2.92
CA MET A 1 21.07 -37.46 3.27
C MET A 1 21.07 -36.55 4.46
N ASP A 2 20.78 -35.27 4.25
CA ASP A 2 20.36 -34.34 5.30
C ASP A 2 19.52 -33.28 4.59
N THR A 3 18.21 -33.47 4.63
CA THR A 3 17.22 -32.50 4.15
C THR A 3 17.01 -31.49 5.27
N GLY A 4 17.76 -30.39 5.20
CA GLY A 4 17.56 -29.24 6.07
C GLY A 4 16.17 -28.65 5.84
N THR A 5 15.26 -28.88 6.77
CA THR A 5 13.97 -28.20 6.85
C THR A 5 14.24 -26.71 7.07
N LEU A 6 14.04 -25.91 6.04
CA LEU A 6 14.05 -24.46 6.12
C LEU A 6 12.85 -24.05 7.01
N CYS A 7 13.12 -23.72 8.26
CA CYS A 7 12.13 -23.14 9.15
C CYS A 7 11.86 -21.72 8.65
N VAL A 8 10.80 -21.54 7.85
CA VAL A 8 10.30 -20.22 7.48
C VAL A 8 9.65 -19.65 8.74
N ILE A 9 10.41 -18.84 9.48
CA ILE A 9 9.88 -18.03 10.56
C ILE A 9 9.10 -16.90 9.88
N THR A 10 7.78 -17.06 9.74
CA THR A 10 6.89 -15.95 9.42
C THR A 10 6.85 -15.04 10.64
N GLU A 11 7.42 -13.84 10.52
CA GLU A 11 7.28 -12.78 11.53
C GLU A 11 5.79 -12.44 11.68
N MET A 12 5.23 -12.75 12.85
CA MET A 12 3.84 -12.42 13.19
C MET A 12 3.68 -10.91 13.34
N ASN A 13 2.74 -10.32 12.60
CA ASN A 13 2.44 -8.88 12.71
C ASN A 13 1.40 -8.67 13.82
N ASN A 14 1.76 -7.87 14.84
CA ASN A 14 0.90 -7.53 15.97
C ASN A 14 0.57 -6.04 15.92
N VAL A 15 -0.70 -5.72 15.66
CA VAL A 15 -1.23 -4.36 15.81
C VAL A 15 -2.33 -4.40 16.85
N ARG A 16 -2.16 -3.68 17.96
CA ARG A 16 -3.16 -3.61 19.05
C ARG A 16 -3.61 -4.98 19.58
N GLY A 17 -2.73 -5.98 19.59
CA GLY A 17 -3.03 -7.34 20.05
C GLY A 17 -3.72 -8.23 19.00
N ILE A 18 -3.87 -7.76 17.76
CA ILE A 18 -4.46 -8.53 16.67
C ILE A 18 -3.34 -9.19 15.86
N PHE A 19 -3.33 -10.52 15.87
CA PHE A 19 -2.38 -11.35 15.12
C PHE A 19 -3.03 -11.83 13.82
N MET A 20 -2.48 -11.41 12.68
CA MET A 20 -2.94 -11.78 11.34
C MET A 20 -1.75 -11.93 10.40
N ASP A 21 -1.76 -13.00 9.62
CA ASP A 21 -0.67 -13.39 8.73
C ASP A 21 -1.16 -13.53 7.27
N VAL A 22 -0.21 -13.58 6.35
CA VAL A 22 -0.50 -13.90 4.94
C VAL A 22 -1.20 -15.26 4.85
N GLY A 23 -2.28 -15.32 4.09
CA GLY A 23 -3.14 -16.49 3.95
C GLY A 23 -4.40 -16.46 4.83
N ASP A 24 -4.44 -15.61 5.86
CA ASP A 24 -5.62 -15.49 6.72
C ASP A 24 -6.82 -14.89 5.98
N TRP A 25 -8.01 -15.37 6.35
CA TRP A 25 -9.26 -14.80 5.89
C TRP A 25 -9.79 -13.72 6.84
N VAL A 26 -10.15 -12.59 6.25
CA VAL A 26 -10.59 -11.40 6.96
C VAL A 26 -11.80 -10.76 6.28
N THR A 27 -12.50 -9.94 7.05
CA THR A 27 -13.33 -8.85 6.52
C THR A 27 -12.57 -7.54 6.69
N SER A 28 -12.79 -6.58 5.79
CA SER A 28 -12.25 -5.23 5.89
C SER A 28 -13.40 -4.21 5.93
N TYR A 29 -13.10 -2.92 5.86
CA TYR A 29 -14.12 -1.89 5.68
C TYR A 29 -14.93 -2.10 4.39
N SER A 30 -14.31 -2.69 3.35
CA SER A 30 -14.97 -3.05 2.10
C SER A 30 -15.82 -4.30 2.29
N LYS A 31 -16.99 -4.33 1.66
CA LYS A 31 -17.95 -5.44 1.77
C LYS A 31 -17.42 -6.71 1.11
N GLY A 32 -17.13 -7.75 1.90
CA GLY A 32 -16.81 -9.09 1.42
C GLY A 32 -15.91 -9.89 2.35
N TYR A 33 -15.43 -11.02 1.84
CA TYR A 33 -14.45 -11.89 2.48
C TYR A 33 -13.18 -11.92 1.63
N PHE A 34 -12.05 -11.68 2.29
CA PHE A 34 -10.77 -11.48 1.65
C PHE A 34 -9.72 -12.38 2.28
N ARG A 35 -8.74 -12.80 1.48
CA ARG A 35 -7.51 -13.43 1.95
C ARG A 35 -6.40 -12.39 1.99
N ILE A 36 -5.61 -12.35 3.06
CA ILE A 36 -4.40 -11.52 3.12
C ILE A 36 -3.36 -12.12 2.17
N GLU A 37 -2.88 -11.35 1.20
CA GLU A 37 -1.84 -11.81 0.26
C GLU A 37 -0.47 -11.22 0.58
N ARG A 38 -0.44 -9.97 1.07
CA ARG A 38 0.80 -9.28 1.44
C ARG A 38 0.53 -8.40 2.66
N ILE A 39 1.54 -8.28 3.52
CA ILE A 39 1.60 -7.31 4.61
C ILE A 39 2.80 -6.42 4.32
N ILE A 40 2.56 -5.13 4.18
CA ILE A 40 3.53 -4.13 3.75
C ILE A 40 3.79 -3.18 4.93
N LYS A 41 5.00 -3.26 5.48
CA LYS A 41 5.48 -2.31 6.48
C LYS A 41 5.47 -0.91 5.92
N ARG A 42 5.16 0.07 6.76
CA ARG A 42 5.15 1.48 6.39
C ARG A 42 6.14 2.24 7.25
N TYR A 43 6.63 3.35 6.74
CA TYR A 43 7.59 4.18 7.44
C TYR A 43 7.17 5.64 7.36
N TYR A 44 7.50 6.41 8.39
CA TYR A 44 7.32 7.87 8.36
C TYR A 44 8.30 8.48 7.36
N ASP A 45 7.83 9.44 6.56
CA ASP A 45 8.66 10.19 5.61
C ASP A 45 8.40 11.71 5.71
N VAL A 46 9.10 12.49 4.89
CA VAL A 46 9.01 13.96 4.86
C VAL A 46 7.59 14.46 4.57
N SER A 47 6.76 13.71 3.82
CA SER A 47 5.37 14.10 3.55
C SER A 47 4.47 14.02 4.78
N HIS A 48 4.91 13.33 5.84
CA HIS A 48 4.23 13.28 7.13
C HIS A 48 4.58 14.49 8.03
N SER A 49 5.43 15.41 7.55
CA SER A 49 5.78 16.65 8.25
C SER A 49 4.68 17.72 8.10
N GLY A 50 4.34 18.38 9.21
CA GLY A 50 3.14 19.23 9.31
C GLY A 50 2.26 18.93 10.52
N GLY A 51 2.84 18.42 11.62
CA GLY A 51 2.13 18.14 12.88
C GLY A 51 1.76 16.66 13.10
N PHE A 52 1.93 15.79 12.10
CA PHE A 52 1.63 14.35 12.20
C PHE A 52 2.80 13.48 12.67
N LEU A 53 4.05 13.96 12.56
CA LEU A 53 5.22 13.24 13.07
C LEU A 53 5.22 13.15 14.60
N GLY A 54 4.73 14.18 15.32
CA GLY A 54 4.74 14.17 16.79
C GLY A 54 6.16 13.94 17.33
N SER A 55 6.35 12.83 18.06
CA SER A 55 7.66 12.35 18.56
C SER A 55 8.37 11.35 17.64
N ASN A 56 7.76 11.00 16.51
CA ASN A 56 8.31 10.01 15.56
C ASN A 56 9.33 10.67 14.63
N HIS A 57 10.19 9.85 14.01
CA HIS A 57 11.26 10.28 13.11
C HIS A 57 11.09 9.71 11.71
N ILE A 58 11.65 10.39 10.71
CA ILE A 58 11.70 9.86 9.32
C ILE A 58 12.44 8.51 9.32
N GLY A 59 11.90 7.53 8.59
CA GLY A 59 12.40 6.17 8.51
C GLY A 59 11.99 5.26 9.69
N GLU A 60 11.29 5.80 10.69
CA GLU A 60 10.68 5.03 11.76
C GLU A 60 9.47 4.25 11.24
N GLU A 61 9.33 2.99 11.67
CA GLU A 61 8.24 2.11 11.24
C GLU A 61 6.91 2.55 11.86
N ILE A 62 5.87 2.64 11.03
CA ILE A 62 4.51 2.90 11.48
C ILE A 62 3.94 1.57 11.96
N GLU A 63 3.47 1.53 13.21
CA GLU A 63 2.97 0.31 13.88
C GLU A 63 1.90 -0.43 13.06
N ASP A 64 1.03 0.29 12.34
CA ASP A 64 -0.08 -0.28 11.57
C ASP A 64 0.30 -0.42 10.07
N PRO A 65 0.66 -1.63 9.59
CA PRO A 65 1.07 -1.85 8.21
C PRO A 65 -0.14 -1.80 7.26
N ILE A 66 0.13 -1.69 5.96
CA ILE A 66 -0.89 -1.93 4.94
C ILE A 66 -0.98 -3.42 4.66
N VAL A 67 -2.19 -3.95 4.58
CA VAL A 67 -2.46 -5.27 4.02
C VAL A 67 -3.02 -5.17 2.63
N VAL A 68 -2.55 -6.08 1.76
CA VAL A 68 -3.10 -6.27 0.42
C VAL A 68 -4.00 -7.50 0.46
N LEU A 69 -5.25 -7.29 0.08
CA LEU A 69 -6.35 -8.23 0.26
C LEU A 69 -6.85 -8.73 -1.08
N LYS A 70 -6.98 -10.05 -1.24
CA LYS A 70 -7.64 -10.67 -2.40
C LYS A 70 -9.06 -11.05 -2.04
N LYS A 71 -10.03 -10.47 -2.76
CA LYS A 71 -11.45 -10.77 -2.55
C LYS A 71 -11.80 -12.10 -3.20
N GLY A 72 -12.33 -13.02 -2.40
CA GLY A 72 -12.89 -14.28 -2.90
C GLY A 72 -14.41 -14.24 -2.96
N PHE A 73 -15.05 -13.64 -1.96
CA PHE A 73 -16.50 -13.70 -1.82
C PHE A 73 -17.11 -12.36 -1.44
N ASN A 74 -18.34 -12.12 -1.88
CA ASN A 74 -19.15 -11.02 -1.36
C ASN A 74 -19.76 -11.36 0.00
N THR A 75 -20.48 -10.43 0.61
CA THR A 75 -21.11 -10.60 1.94
C THR A 75 -22.13 -11.74 2.01
N ASN A 76 -22.64 -12.19 0.86
CA ASN A 76 -23.58 -13.31 0.76
C ASN A 76 -22.86 -14.62 0.41
N LEU A 77 -21.53 -14.68 0.56
CA LEU A 77 -20.69 -15.85 0.26
C LEU A 77 -20.83 -16.35 -1.19
N LYS A 78 -21.13 -15.43 -2.13
CA LYS A 78 -21.07 -15.70 -3.57
C LYS A 78 -19.68 -15.33 -4.10
N ALA A 79 -19.15 -16.17 -4.97
CA ALA A 79 -17.89 -15.96 -5.66
C ALA A 79 -17.81 -14.55 -6.30
N SER A 80 -16.79 -13.79 -5.93
CA SER A 80 -16.58 -12.42 -6.40
C SER A 80 -15.09 -12.09 -6.30
N LEU A 81 -14.41 -12.07 -7.45
CA LEU A 81 -13.00 -11.67 -7.51
C LEU A 81 -12.86 -10.15 -7.41
N GLY A 82 -11.75 -9.74 -6.83
CA GLY A 82 -11.34 -8.35 -6.70
C GLY A 82 -10.18 -8.24 -5.72
N PHE A 83 -9.82 -7.02 -5.39
CA PHE A 83 -8.77 -6.75 -4.41
C PHE A 83 -9.12 -5.49 -3.63
N ASP A 84 -8.42 -5.31 -2.52
CA ASP A 84 -8.45 -4.10 -1.72
C ASP A 84 -7.09 -3.94 -1.01
N SER A 85 -6.84 -2.74 -0.47
CA SER A 85 -5.71 -2.49 0.40
C SER A 85 -6.10 -1.53 1.51
N CYS A 86 -5.80 -1.87 2.75
CA CYS A 86 -6.14 -1.04 3.91
C CYS A 86 -5.14 -1.25 5.04
N ALA A 87 -5.23 -0.43 6.07
CA ALA A 87 -4.46 -0.64 7.30
C ALA A 87 -4.89 -1.94 7.99
N LEU A 88 -3.96 -2.68 8.59
CA LEU A 88 -4.23 -3.96 9.24
C LEU A 88 -5.27 -3.82 10.35
N SER A 89 -5.26 -2.70 11.08
CA SER A 89 -6.24 -2.39 12.14
C SER A 89 -7.70 -2.32 11.65
N LEU A 90 -7.93 -2.15 10.34
CA LEU A 90 -9.27 -2.16 9.73
C LEU A 90 -9.75 -3.56 9.35
N CYS A 91 -8.90 -4.58 9.52
CA CYS A 91 -9.24 -5.96 9.24
C CYS A 91 -9.78 -6.67 10.49
N LYS A 92 -10.72 -7.59 10.27
CA LYS A 92 -11.26 -8.48 11.29
C LYS A 92 -11.18 -9.91 10.79
N ARG A 93 -10.47 -10.78 11.53
CA ARG A 93 -10.44 -12.22 11.27
C ARG A 93 -11.88 -12.75 11.23
N ILE A 94 -12.16 -13.60 10.26
CA ILE A 94 -13.49 -14.21 10.14
C ILE A 94 -13.69 -15.29 11.21
N SER A 95 -14.94 -15.60 11.54
CA SER A 95 -15.25 -16.70 12.46
C SER A 95 -14.92 -18.07 11.83
N GLY A 96 -14.73 -19.09 12.67
CA GLY A 96 -14.52 -20.47 12.22
C GLY A 96 -15.63 -20.97 11.30
N ASP A 97 -16.89 -20.64 11.58
CA ASP A 97 -18.03 -21.02 10.72
C ASP A 97 -17.93 -20.40 9.32
N ALA A 98 -17.60 -19.11 9.24
CA ALA A 98 -17.42 -18.44 7.95
C ALA A 98 -16.24 -19.04 7.18
N HIS A 99 -15.16 -19.40 7.88
CA HIS A 99 -13.98 -20.03 7.29
C HIS A 99 -14.32 -21.40 6.69
N ASN A 100 -15.01 -22.25 7.46
CA ASN A 100 -15.46 -23.57 6.99
C ASN A 100 -16.36 -23.46 5.75
N ILE A 101 -17.24 -22.46 5.69
CA ILE A 101 -18.09 -22.24 4.51
C ILE A 101 -17.23 -21.84 3.30
N ILE A 102 -16.25 -20.97 3.47
CA ILE A 102 -15.33 -20.55 2.41
C ILE A 102 -14.53 -21.73 1.87
N GLU A 103 -13.95 -22.56 2.74
CA GLU A 103 -13.22 -23.76 2.33
C GLU A 103 -14.11 -24.72 1.53
N LYS A 104 -15.32 -24.97 2.03
CA LYS A 104 -16.31 -25.78 1.33
C LYS A 104 -16.64 -25.21 -0.05
N LYS A 105 -16.78 -23.89 -0.21
CA LYS A 105 -17.02 -23.25 -1.51
C LYS A 105 -15.90 -23.50 -2.51
N PHE A 106 -14.64 -23.49 -2.06
CA PHE A 106 -13.50 -23.82 -2.95
C PHE A 106 -13.42 -25.30 -3.29
N ILE A 107 -13.84 -26.20 -2.39
CA ILE A 107 -13.95 -27.63 -2.71
C ILE A 107 -15.04 -27.88 -3.76
N GLU A 108 -16.19 -27.23 -3.60
CA GLU A 108 -17.35 -27.38 -4.50
C GLU A 108 -17.13 -26.76 -5.89
N ASP A 109 -16.39 -25.64 -5.98
CA ASP A 109 -16.12 -24.92 -7.23
C ASP A 109 -14.62 -24.79 -7.51
N LYS A 110 -14.03 -25.88 -8.01
CA LYS A 110 -12.62 -25.94 -8.42
C LYS A 110 -12.25 -24.97 -9.54
N LYS A 111 -13.22 -24.58 -10.38
CA LYS A 111 -12.98 -23.59 -11.43
C LYS A 111 -12.80 -22.20 -10.82
N PHE A 112 -13.61 -21.86 -9.83
CA PHE A 112 -13.48 -20.62 -9.09
C PHE A 112 -12.19 -20.60 -8.24
N GLU A 113 -11.88 -21.70 -7.55
CA GLU A 113 -10.61 -21.84 -6.80
C GLU A 113 -9.40 -21.52 -7.68
N LYS A 114 -9.34 -22.13 -8.88
CA LYS A 114 -8.26 -21.86 -9.84
C LYS A 114 -8.22 -20.37 -10.23
N ARG A 115 -9.36 -19.80 -10.61
CA ARG A 115 -9.44 -18.37 -10.99
C ARG A 115 -9.04 -17.43 -9.85
N PHE A 116 -9.35 -17.77 -8.61
CA PHE A 116 -8.96 -17.01 -7.43
C PHE A 116 -7.44 -17.08 -7.19
N ASN A 117 -6.85 -18.27 -7.30
CA ASN A 117 -5.41 -18.44 -7.16
C ASN A 117 -4.63 -17.77 -8.30
N ASP A 118 -5.13 -17.87 -9.54
CA ASP A 118 -4.54 -17.26 -10.74
C ASP A 118 -4.74 -15.72 -10.78
N TYR A 119 -5.58 -15.16 -9.91
CA TYR A 119 -5.85 -13.72 -9.90
C TYR A 119 -4.65 -12.93 -9.39
N ILE A 120 -4.08 -12.11 -10.27
CA ILE A 120 -2.96 -11.21 -9.98
C ILE A 120 -3.53 -9.86 -9.51
N ILE A 121 -3.14 -9.46 -8.30
CA ILE A 121 -3.47 -8.13 -7.77
C ILE A 121 -2.54 -7.12 -8.44
N PRO A 122 -3.05 -6.03 -9.02
CA PRO A 122 -2.20 -4.98 -9.56
C PRO A 122 -1.39 -4.29 -8.44
N PRO A 123 -0.29 -3.60 -8.77
CA PRO A 123 0.45 -2.82 -7.78
C PRO A 123 -0.46 -1.84 -7.05
N ILE A 124 -0.30 -1.73 -5.74
CA ILE A 124 -1.06 -0.80 -4.90
C ILE A 124 -0.49 0.60 -5.08
N VAL A 125 -1.33 1.54 -5.50
CA VAL A 125 -0.89 2.90 -5.80
C VAL A 125 -1.04 3.78 -4.57
N SER A 126 0.06 4.34 -4.10
CA SER A 126 0.07 5.42 -3.11
C SER A 126 0.25 6.77 -3.83
N LEU A 127 -0.58 7.75 -3.50
CA LEU A 127 -0.62 9.06 -4.16
C LEU A 127 -0.16 10.15 -3.19
N HIS A 128 0.75 11.00 -3.65
CA HIS A 128 1.19 12.20 -2.94
C HIS A 128 0.92 13.42 -3.82
N ASN A 129 0.15 14.38 -3.31
CA ASN A 129 -0.22 15.58 -4.05
C ASN A 129 0.44 16.81 -3.40
N ILE A 130 1.06 17.66 -4.22
CA ILE A 130 1.55 18.97 -3.80
C ILE A 130 0.85 20.04 -4.63
N GLY A 131 0.17 20.97 -3.96
CA GLY A 131 -0.38 22.15 -4.60
C GLY A 131 0.67 23.25 -4.77
N PHE A 132 0.62 23.97 -5.89
CA PHE A 132 1.55 25.06 -6.20
C PHE A 132 0.87 26.17 -7.00
N ASN A 133 1.53 27.33 -7.07
CA ASN A 133 1.13 28.43 -7.93
C ASN A 133 2.07 28.56 -9.14
N ALA A 134 1.54 28.30 -10.34
CA ALA A 134 2.30 28.36 -11.58
C ALA A 134 2.17 29.73 -12.24
N ASN A 135 3.21 30.57 -12.15
CA ASN A 135 3.18 31.92 -12.74
C ASN A 135 3.83 32.02 -14.14
N ARG A 136 4.80 31.15 -14.49
CA ARG A 136 5.32 30.87 -15.84
C ARG A 136 6.33 29.73 -15.76
N GLU A 137 6.27 28.83 -16.76
CA GLU A 137 7.14 27.65 -17.01
C GLU A 137 7.01 26.44 -16.06
N LEU A 138 6.46 25.34 -16.62
CA LEU A 138 6.39 24.00 -16.00
C LEU A 138 7.69 23.19 -16.22
N LEU A 139 8.79 23.85 -16.58
CA LEU A 139 9.96 23.22 -17.20
C LEU A 139 10.70 22.24 -16.29
N ASN A 140 10.63 22.41 -14.97
CA ASN A 140 11.51 21.65 -14.08
C ASN A 140 11.01 20.26 -13.72
N ILE A 141 9.70 19.99 -13.77
CA ILE A 141 9.19 18.64 -13.51
C ILE A 141 9.58 17.70 -14.65
N GLU A 142 9.48 18.14 -15.91
CA GLU A 142 9.94 17.33 -17.04
C GLU A 142 11.46 17.08 -16.97
N ASN A 143 12.25 18.06 -16.50
CA ASN A 143 13.70 17.91 -16.35
C ASN A 143 14.11 16.87 -15.28
N ILE A 144 13.29 16.67 -14.25
CA ILE A 144 13.57 15.69 -13.19
C ILE A 144 12.72 14.42 -13.31
N ARG A 145 11.89 14.31 -14.35
CA ARG A 145 10.93 13.20 -14.53
C ARG A 145 11.61 11.84 -14.57
N ASP A 146 12.69 11.71 -15.31
CA ASP A 146 13.43 10.44 -15.39
C ASP A 146 14.07 10.07 -14.06
N GLN A 147 14.56 11.06 -13.30
CA GLN A 147 15.07 10.84 -11.95
C GLN A 147 13.95 10.37 -11.02
N ILE A 148 12.77 11.01 -11.10
CA ILE A 148 11.57 10.58 -10.36
C ILE A 148 11.25 9.13 -10.70
N ILE A 149 11.12 8.77 -11.98
CA ILE A 149 10.80 7.38 -12.41
C ILE A 149 11.84 6.38 -11.89
N ASN A 150 13.11 6.79 -11.81
CA ASN A 150 14.20 5.96 -11.27
C ASN A 150 14.20 5.82 -9.74
N GLY A 151 13.33 6.54 -9.02
CA GLY A 151 13.10 6.34 -7.60
C GLY A 151 13.61 7.47 -6.72
N MET A 152 13.21 8.71 -6.99
CA MET A 152 13.48 9.82 -6.07
C MET A 152 12.55 9.82 -4.86
N THR A 153 13.05 10.26 -3.71
CA THR A 153 12.25 10.53 -2.52
C THR A 153 11.56 11.89 -2.60
N PHE A 154 10.62 12.11 -1.70
CA PHE A 154 9.93 13.40 -1.59
C PHE A 154 10.90 14.55 -1.25
N ALA A 155 11.86 14.32 -0.35
CA ALA A 155 12.84 15.33 0.04
C ALA A 155 13.70 15.77 -1.14
N GLU A 156 14.21 14.81 -1.92
CA GLU A 156 15.03 15.08 -3.10
C GLU A 156 14.22 15.83 -4.17
N ILE A 157 12.94 15.49 -4.33
CA ILE A 157 12.04 16.19 -5.25
C ILE A 157 11.83 17.62 -4.76
N GLN A 158 11.51 17.83 -3.48
CA GLN A 158 11.32 19.17 -2.92
C GLN A 158 12.57 20.03 -3.06
N GLU A 159 13.77 19.49 -2.81
CA GLU A 159 15.02 20.21 -2.99
C GLU A 159 15.20 20.72 -4.43
N LYS A 160 14.88 19.87 -5.43
CA LYS A 160 14.96 20.24 -6.85
C LYS A 160 13.84 21.17 -7.31
N LEU A 161 12.70 21.21 -6.61
CA LEU A 161 11.56 22.08 -6.95
C LEU A 161 11.57 23.42 -6.20
N ASN A 162 12.18 23.49 -5.02
CA ASN A 162 12.17 24.67 -4.13
C ASN A 162 12.78 25.93 -4.76
N THR A 163 13.53 25.80 -5.86
CA THR A 163 14.06 26.95 -6.60
C THR A 163 13.03 27.65 -7.48
N ASP A 164 11.96 26.97 -7.89
CA ASP A 164 11.11 27.41 -9.01
C ASP A 164 9.61 27.40 -8.73
N PHE A 165 9.18 26.77 -7.64
CA PHE A 165 7.77 26.64 -7.29
C PHE A 165 7.42 27.49 -6.07
N ASN A 166 6.40 28.34 -6.23
CA ASN A 166 5.76 28.95 -5.07
C ASN A 166 4.68 28.00 -4.52
N PHE A 167 4.95 27.43 -3.34
CA PHE A 167 4.03 26.56 -2.60
C PHE A 167 3.11 27.35 -1.65
N GLU A 168 3.14 28.69 -1.67
CA GLU A 168 2.23 29.52 -0.89
C GLU A 168 0.79 29.44 -1.41
N PHE A 169 -0.15 29.47 -0.48
CA PHE A 169 -1.58 29.50 -0.78
C PHE A 169 -2.00 30.89 -1.28
N PRO A 170 -2.92 31.01 -2.25
CA PRO A 170 -3.67 29.94 -2.92
C PRO A 170 -2.90 29.24 -4.04
N HIS A 171 -3.12 27.93 -4.14
CA HIS A 171 -2.60 27.08 -5.22
C HIS A 171 -3.55 27.11 -6.43
N ASN A 172 -2.99 27.04 -7.64
CA ASN A 172 -3.77 26.96 -8.89
C ASN A 172 -3.49 25.70 -9.71
N LYS A 173 -2.52 24.87 -9.30
CA LYS A 173 -2.16 23.58 -9.92
C LYS A 173 -1.75 22.56 -8.87
N THR A 174 -1.77 21.29 -9.24
CA THR A 174 -1.33 20.17 -8.39
C THR A 174 -0.34 19.28 -9.12
N ILE A 175 0.77 18.94 -8.47
CA ILE A 175 1.66 17.86 -8.87
C ILE A 175 1.23 16.61 -8.10
N GLN A 176 1.01 15.51 -8.81
CA GLN A 176 0.73 14.20 -8.23
C GLN A 176 1.90 13.28 -8.48
N PHE A 177 2.45 12.72 -7.41
CA PHE A 177 3.46 11.67 -7.45
C PHE A 177 2.82 10.34 -7.08
N LYS A 178 3.20 9.28 -7.79
CA LYS A 178 2.73 7.92 -7.52
C LYS A 178 3.87 7.03 -7.10
N ASN A 179 3.63 6.28 -6.05
CA ASN A 179 4.45 5.17 -5.60
C ASN A 179 3.64 3.88 -5.80
N TYR A 180 4.34 2.78 -6.11
CA TYR A 180 3.72 1.47 -6.26
C TYR A 180 4.18 0.54 -5.15
N ASP A 181 3.24 -0.19 -4.55
CA ASP A 181 3.45 -1.17 -3.47
C ASP A 181 4.22 -0.62 -2.26
N PHE A 182 4.13 0.69 -1.97
CA PHE A 182 4.85 1.36 -0.88
C PHE A 182 6.37 1.15 -0.94
N GLU A 183 6.93 1.15 -2.16
CA GLU A 183 8.36 1.00 -2.38
C GLU A 183 9.17 2.09 -1.65
N ILE A 184 10.29 1.71 -1.05
CA ILE A 184 11.17 2.57 -0.28
C ILE A 184 12.63 2.45 -0.72
N ASN A 185 13.43 3.47 -0.42
CA ASN A 185 14.88 3.43 -0.55
C ASN A 185 15.56 2.77 0.68
N GLU A 186 16.89 2.73 0.68
CA GLU A 186 17.70 2.18 1.80
C GLU A 186 17.49 2.94 3.12
N SER A 187 17.16 4.24 3.04
CA SER A 187 16.82 5.10 4.18
C SER A 187 15.36 4.95 4.65
N ARG A 188 14.60 4.02 4.07
CA ARG A 188 13.18 3.75 4.36
C ARG A 188 12.23 4.91 4.04
N GLU A 189 12.58 5.73 3.06
CA GLU A 189 11.71 6.78 2.53
C GLU A 189 11.00 6.29 1.27
N LEU A 190 9.74 6.70 1.09
CA LEU A 190 8.99 6.38 -0.13
C LEU A 190 9.69 6.96 -1.35
N ILE A 191 9.81 6.12 -2.38
CA ILE A 191 10.31 6.55 -3.70
C ILE A 191 9.17 6.60 -4.71
N PHE A 192 9.21 7.57 -5.61
CA PHE A 192 8.16 7.73 -6.61
C PHE A 192 8.56 7.07 -7.93
N ARG A 193 7.56 6.75 -8.75
CA ARG A 193 7.72 6.05 -10.04
C ARG A 193 6.92 6.71 -11.16
N GLU A 194 6.01 7.61 -10.82
CA GLU A 194 5.23 8.38 -11.79
C GLU A 194 5.00 9.79 -11.24
N VAL A 195 4.90 10.77 -12.14
CA VAL A 195 4.53 12.15 -11.83
C VAL A 195 3.55 12.67 -12.89
N SER A 196 2.58 13.47 -12.45
CA SER A 196 1.58 14.12 -13.31
C SER A 196 1.25 15.51 -12.77
N ILE A 197 0.80 16.42 -13.65
CA ILE A 197 0.42 17.79 -13.30
C ILE A 197 -1.03 18.01 -13.74
N PHE A 198 -1.84 18.58 -12.85
CA PHE A 198 -3.24 18.91 -13.06
C PHE A 198 -3.49 20.41 -12.82
#